data_AF-A0A836W204-F1
#
_entry.id   AF-A0A836W204-F1
#
_cell.length_a   1.000
_cell.length_b   1.000
_cell.length_c   1.000
_cell.angle_alpha   90.00
_cell.angle_beta   90.00
_cell.angle_gamma   90.00
#
_symmetry.space_group_name_H-M   'P 1'
#
loop_
_entity.id
_entity.type
_entity.pdbx_description
1 polymer ?
#
loop_
_entity_poly.entity_id
_entity_poly.type
_entity_poly.pdbx_seq_one_letter_code
_entity_poly.pdbx_strand_id
1 'polypeptide(L)' 'MNTEPVIEISGAGLAGLVAAIRIQHAGGHACIYEKRKDVGGRFHGDFQGLEN' A
#
# COMPACT_ATOMS: atom_id res chain seq x y z
N MET A 1 4.96 20.27 -16.88
CA MET A 1 4.44 18.98 -16.40
C MET A 1 5.28 18.60 -15.19
N ASN A 2 4.69 18.51 -14.00
CA ASN A 2 5.43 18.12 -12.79
C ASN A 2 5.91 16.68 -12.97
N THR A 3 7.21 16.49 -13.16
CA THR A 3 7.85 15.17 -13.27
C THR A 3 8.27 14.67 -11.89
N GLU A 4 7.37 14.78 -10.91
CA GLU A 4 7.63 14.21 -9.59
C GLU A 4 7.61 12.69 -9.74
N PRO A 5 8.66 11.97 -9.32
CA PRO A 5 8.73 10.53 -9.49
C PRO A 5 7.61 9.85 -8.71
N VAL A 6 6.83 9.01 -9.38
CA VAL A 6 5.80 8.19 -8.76
C VAL A 6 6.45 6.91 -8.23
N ILE A 7 6.19 6.59 -6.96
CA ILE A 7 6.67 5.37 -6.32
C ILE A 7 5.67 4.25 -6.59
N GLU A 8 6.12 3.23 -7.33
CA GLU A 8 5.32 2.06 -7.70
C GLU A 8 5.37 1.00 -6.59
N ILE A 9 4.22 0.57 -6.09
CA ILE A 9 4.07 -0.38 -4.99
C ILE A 9 3.32 -1.62 -5.48
N SER A 10 3.91 -2.80 -5.34
CA SER A 10 3.26 -4.08 -5.68
C SER A 10 2.59 -4.68 -4.44
N GLY A 11 1.25 -4.69 -4.44
CA GLY A 11 0.38 -5.27 -3.43
C GLY A 11 -0.34 -4.22 -2.59
N ALA A 12 -1.67 -4.28 -2.57
CA ALA A 12 -2.51 -3.42 -1.73
C ALA A 12 -2.87 -4.10 -0.40
N GLY A 13 -1.86 -4.71 0.25
CA GLY A 13 -1.96 -5.15 1.64
C GLY A 13 -1.76 -3.99 2.62
N LEU A 14 -1.83 -4.27 3.93
CA LEU A 14 -1.67 -3.27 4.99
C LEU A 14 -0.33 -2.50 4.84
N ALA A 15 0.76 -3.21 4.57
CA ALA A 15 2.07 -2.62 4.36
C ALA A 15 2.12 -1.69 3.13
N GLY A 16 1.53 -2.10 2.00
CA GLY A 16 1.50 -1.30 0.77
C GLY A 16 0.67 -0.03 0.91
N LEU A 17 -0.50 -0.14 1.58
CA LEU A 17 -1.36 1.00 1.88
C LEU A 17 -0.68 1.98 2.86
N VAL A 18 -0.08 1.48 3.94
CA VAL A 18 0.67 2.31 4.88
C VAL A 18 1.83 3.01 4.18
N ALA A 19 2.59 2.32 3.33
CA ALA A 19 3.69 2.91 2.56
C ALA A 19 3.18 4.07 1.68
N ALA A 20 2.11 3.87 0.92
CA ALA A 20 1.53 4.90 0.07
C ALA A 20 1.05 6.13 0.88
N ILE A 21 0.40 5.92 2.03
CA ILE A 21 -0.02 7.00 2.93
C ILE A 21 1.20 7.80 3.40
N ARG A 22 2.27 7.13 3.81
CA ARG A 22 3.50 7.80 4.27
C ARG A 22 4.18 8.60 3.15
N ILE A 23 4.24 8.05 1.94
CA ILE A 23 4.78 8.74 0.77
C ILE A 23 3.95 10.00 0.46
N GLN A 24 2.62 9.88 0.47
CA GLN A 24 1.74 11.02 0.22
C GLN A 24 1.88 12.11 1.29
N HIS A 25 2.02 11.71 2.55
CA HIS A 25 2.27 12.64 3.67
C HIS A 25 3.60 13.38 3.56
N ALA A 26 4.61 12.78 2.92
CA ALA A 26 5.90 13.39 2.65
C ALA A 26 5.89 14.29 1.40
N GLY A 27 4.73 14.48 0.75
CA GLY A 27 4.58 15.26 -0.48
C GLY A 27 4.91 14.48 -1.76
N GLY A 28 5.19 13.18 -1.66
CA GLY A 28 5.42 12.32 -2.82
C GLY A 28 4.14 11.79 -3.44
N HIS A 29 4.29 11.07 -4.55
CA HIS A 29 3.20 10.36 -5.23
C HIS A 29 3.47 8.86 -5.23
N ALA A 30 2.43 8.04 -5.00
CA ALA A 30 2.54 6.59 -5.03
C ALA A 30 1.42 5.97 -5.88
N CYS A 31 1.75 4.91 -6.62
CA CYS A 31 0.80 4.09 -7.36
C CYS A 31 0.85 2.66 -6.81
N ILE A 32 -0.29 2.11 -6.40
CA ILE A 32 -0.38 0.76 -5.82
C ILE A 32 -1.05 -0.16 -6.83
N TYR A 33 -0.43 -1.31 -7.09
CA TYR A 33 -0.96 -2.36 -7.94
C TYR A 33 -1.41 -3.55 -7.09
N GLU A 34 -2.67 -3.97 -7.24
CA GLU A 34 -3.18 -5.19 -6.64
C GLU A 34 -3.66 -6.13 -7.73
N LYS A 35 -3.24 -7.39 -7.65
CA LYS A 35 -3.65 -8.42 -8.63
C LYS A 35 -5.09 -8.87 -8.37
N ARG A 36 -5.53 -8.81 -7.12
CA ARG A 36 -6.88 -9.18 -6.69
C ARG A 36 -7.88 -8.05 -6.97
N LYS A 37 -9.16 -8.40 -7.05
CA LYS A 37 -10.24 -7.41 -7.20
C LYS A 37 -10.38 -6.49 -5.99
N ASP A 38 -10.00 -6.97 -4.81
CA ASP A 38 -10.11 -6.27 -3.54
C ASP A 38 -8.75 -6.15 -2.85
N VAL A 39 -8.58 -5.06 -2.10
CA VAL A 39 -7.39 -4.78 -1.28
C VAL A 39 -7.46 -5.51 0.07
N GLY A 40 -6.33 -5.71 0.74
CA GLY A 40 -6.31 -6.29 2.09
C GLY A 40 -6.62 -7.80 2.17
N GLY A 41 -6.95 -8.47 1.07
CA GLY A 41 -7.40 -9.87 1.05
C GLY A 41 -6.36 -10.93 1.46
N ARG A 42 -5.14 -10.57 1.87
CA ARG A 42 -4.18 -11.54 2.43
C ARG A 42 -4.52 -11.87 3.90
N PHE A 43 -5.18 -10.96 4.61
CA PHE A 43 -5.56 -11.11 6.01
C PHE A 43 -7.08 -11.24 6.13
N HIS A 44 -7.70 -12.32 5.61
CA HIS A 44 -9.14 -12.59 5.68
C HIS A 44 -9.68 -12.73 7.13
N GLY A 45 -9.59 -11.68 7.95
CA GLY A 45 -9.82 -11.72 9.39
C GLY A 45 -8.71 -12.39 10.20
N ASP A 46 -7.60 -12.77 9.58
CA ASP A 46 -6.48 -13.42 10.27
C ASP A 46 -5.55 -12.35 10.85
N PHE A 47 -5.66 -12.11 12.16
CA PHE A 47 -4.86 -11.12 12.91
C PHE A 47 -3.43 -11.60 13.17
N GLN A 48 -2.82 -12.29 12.21
CA GLN A 48 -1.44 -12.76 12.33
C GLN A 48 -0.51 -11.55 12.45
N GLY A 49 -0.05 -11.31 13.68
CA GLY A 49 0.71 -10.14 14.11
C GLY A 49 0.23 -9.50 15.43
N LEU A 50 -0.96 -9.85 15.94
CA LEU A 50 -1.42 -9.49 17.30
C LEU A 50 -1.18 -10.62 18.32
N GLU A 51 -0.66 -11.76 17.87
CA GLU A 51 -0.24 -12.86 18.72
C GLU A 51 1.22 -12.63 19.12
N ASN A 52 1.44 -11.77 20.12
CA ASN A 52 2.69 -11.72 20.86
C ASN A 52 2.43 -11.85 22.36
#